data_AF-A0A1M6BMP6-F1
#
_entry.id   AF-A0A1M6BMP6-F1
#
_cell.length_a   1.000
_cell.length_b   1.000
_cell.length_c   1.000
_cell.angle_alpha   90.00
_cell.angle_beta   90.00
_cell.angle_gamma   90.00
#
_symmetry.space_group_name_H-M   'P 1'
#
loop_
_entity.id
_entity.type
_entity.pdbx_description
1 polymer ?
#
loop_
_entity_poly.entity_id
_entity_poly.type
_entity_poly.pdbx_seq_one_letter_code
_entity_poly.pdbx_strand_id
1 'polypeptide(L)' 'MITTKLKRVLSLLLILMGAIALISEIASVQKNYYIQSVGVVLLMLGLFMVNTKLSSKSEVEQEEYLEEE' A
#
# COMPACT_ATOMS: atom_id res chain seq x y z
N MET A 1 -14.31 -4.98 -7.87
CA MET A 1 -14.46 -3.83 -6.95
C MET A 1 -13.78 -4.16 -5.62
N ILE A 2 -12.55 -3.69 -5.39
CA ILE A 2 -11.80 -3.98 -4.16
C ILE A 2 -12.33 -3.07 -3.05
N THR A 3 -13.00 -3.64 -2.04
CA THR A 3 -13.56 -2.88 -0.92
C THR A 3 -12.44 -2.23 -0.08
N THR A 4 -12.74 -1.09 0.55
CA THR A 4 -11.78 -0.32 1.36
C THR A 4 -11.14 -1.14 2.49
N LYS A 5 -11.91 -2.09 3.07
CA LYS A 5 -11.40 -3.06 4.05
C LYS A 5 -10.37 -4.01 3.44
N LEU A 6 -10.59 -4.49 2.23
CA LEU A 6 -9.68 -5.40 1.54
C LEU A 6 -8.36 -4.71 1.17
N LYS A 7 -8.40 -3.43 0.77
CA LYS A 7 -7.19 -2.62 0.53
C LYS A 7 -6.33 -2.49 1.79
N ARG A 8 -6.97 -2.29 2.95
CA ARG A 8 -6.29 -2.19 4.24
C ARG A 8 -5.65 -3.52 4.64
N VAL A 9 -6.34 -4.63 4.45
CA VAL A 9 -5.79 -5.98 4.70
C VAL A 9 -4.60 -6.27 3.78
N LEU A 10 -4.72 -5.97 2.49
CA LEU A 10 -3.66 -6.18 1.51
C LEU A 10 -2.41 -5.35 1.84
N SER A 11 -2.61 -4.10 2.23
CA SER A 11 -1.55 -3.20 2.67
C SER A 11 -0.83 -3.72 3.92
N LEU A 12 -1.57 -4.22 4.92
CA LEU A 12 -0.99 -4.86 6.10
C LEU A 12 -0.20 -6.13 5.74
N LEU A 13 -0.69 -6.95 4.81
CA LEU A 13 0.02 -8.15 4.35
C LEU A 13 1.35 -7.80 3.67
N LEU A 14 1.38 -6.73 2.85
CA LEU A 14 2.62 -6.25 2.22
C LEU A 14 3.65 -5.81 3.26
N ILE A 15 3.21 -5.07 4.29
CA ILE A 15 4.08 -4.65 5.40
C ILE A 15 4.63 -5.88 6.14
N LEU A 16 3.77 -6.86 6.43
CA LEU A 16 4.15 -8.07 7.16
C LEU A 16 5.18 -8.90 6.38
N MET A 17 4.96 -9.10 5.07
CA MET A 17 5.90 -9.80 4.20
C MET A 17 7.23 -9.05 4.08
N GLY A 18 7.21 -7.74 3.87
CA GLY A 18 8.44 -6.95 3.76
C GLY A 18 9.26 -6.95 5.06
N ALA A 19 8.59 -6.88 6.21
CA ALA A 19 9.24 -7.00 7.52
C ALA A 19 9.89 -8.37 7.71
N ILE A 20 9.18 -9.46 7.38
CA ILE A 20 9.75 -10.83 7.47
C ILE A 20 10.96 -10.98 6.55
N ALA A 21 10.89 -10.47 5.31
CA ALA A 21 12.01 -10.52 4.36
C ALA A 21 13.26 -9.81 4.91
N LEU A 22 13.08 -8.62 5.50
CA LEU A 22 14.19 -7.89 6.13
C LEU A 22 14.74 -8.60 7.36
N ILE A 23 13.88 -9.10 8.25
CA ILE A 23 14.30 -9.81 9.47
C ILE A 23 15.06 -11.09 9.11
N SER A 24 14.55 -11.85 8.12
CA SER A 24 15.21 -13.06 7.62
C SER A 24 16.61 -12.76 7.11
N GLU A 25 16.78 -11.61 6.46
CA GLU A 25 18.05 -11.21 5.89
C GLU A 25 19.03 -10.64 6.92
N ILE A 26 18.53 -9.96 7.94
CA ILE A 26 19.34 -9.55 9.10
C ILE A 26 19.84 -10.79 9.85
N ALA A 27 18.99 -11.79 10.05
CA ALA A 27 19.31 -13.05 10.72
C ALA A 27 20.22 -13.97 9.89
N SER A 28 20.23 -13.81 8.55
CA SER A 28 21.11 -14.58 7.66
C SER A 28 22.57 -14.17 7.83
N VAL A 29 23.47 -15.17 7.87
CA VAL A 29 24.93 -14.98 7.87
C VAL A 29 25.43 -14.56 6.49
N GLN A 30 24.76 -15.04 5.44
CA GLN A 30 25.10 -14.73 4.05
C GLN A 30 24.18 -13.63 3.56
N LYS A 31 24.75 -12.44 3.34
CA LYS A 31 23.95 -11.27 3.01
C LYS A 31 23.50 -11.30 1.55
N ASN A 32 22.19 -11.41 1.35
CA ASN A 32 21.51 -11.26 0.08
C ASN A 32 20.80 -9.90 0.01
N TYR A 33 21.54 -8.91 -0.49
CA TYR A 33 21.04 -7.55 -0.68
C TYR A 33 19.83 -7.45 -1.60
N TYR A 34 19.62 -8.41 -2.52
CA TYR A 34 18.42 -8.42 -3.36
C TYR A 34 17.15 -8.68 -2.54
N ILE A 35 17.21 -9.62 -1.60
CA ILE A 35 16.09 -9.92 -0.68
C ILE A 35 15.85 -8.73 0.24
N GLN A 36 16.93 -8.08 0.71
CA GLN A 36 16.83 -6.86 1.51
C GLN A 36 16.12 -5.74 0.74
N SER A 37 16.55 -5.44 -0.49
CA SER A 37 15.94 -4.40 -1.32
C SER A 37 14.47 -4.69 -1.62
N VAL A 38 14.13 -5.94 -1.94
CA VAL A 38 12.72 -6.35 -2.14
C VAL A 38 11.90 -6.14 -0.86
N GLY A 39 12.46 -6.49 0.30
CA GLY A 39 11.81 -6.25 1.60
C GLY A 39 11.51 -4.78 1.86
N VAL A 40 12.47 -3.87 1.57
CA VAL A 40 12.27 -2.43 1.69
C VAL A 40 11.19 -1.91 0.74
N VAL A 41 11.21 -2.33 -0.53
CA VAL A 41 10.22 -1.91 -1.52
C VAL A 41 8.81 -2.34 -1.10
N LEU A 42 8.64 -3.58 -0.65
CA LEU A 42 7.35 -4.09 -0.16
C LEU A 42 6.85 -3.32 1.07
N LEU A 43 7.74 -2.98 2.00
CA LEU A 43 7.40 -2.15 3.16
C LEU A 43 6.95 -0.75 2.75
N MET A 44 7.69 -0.09 1.86
CA MET A 44 7.36 1.25 1.38
C MET A 44 6.05 1.27 0.61
N LEU A 45 5.78 0.25 -0.21
CA LEU A 45 4.54 0.13 -0.97
C LEU A 45 3.35 -0.18 -0.05
N GLY A 46 3.54 -1.06 0.92
CA GLY A 46 2.56 -1.33 1.97
C GLY A 46 2.22 -0.06 2.77
N LEU A 47 3.23 0.67 3.25
CA LEU A 47 3.07 1.92 3.98
C LEU A 47 2.42 3.01 3.13
N PHE A 48 2.82 3.13 1.86
CA PHE A 48 2.19 4.02 0.91
C PHE A 48 0.70 3.70 0.80
N MET A 49 0.31 2.43 0.66
CA MET A 49 -1.10 2.04 0.60
C MET A 49 -1.88 2.32 1.90
N VAL A 50 -1.25 2.24 3.08
CA VAL A 50 -1.88 2.67 4.35
C VAL A 50 -2.10 4.18 4.35
N ASN A 51 -1.07 4.93 3.97
CA ASN A 51 -1.03 6.39 4.04
C ASN A 51 -1.84 7.06 2.93
N THR A 52 -1.98 6.42 1.77
CA THR A 52 -2.92 6.81 0.72
C THR A 52 -4.32 6.42 1.16
N LYS A 53 -4.86 7.19 2.11
CA LYS A 53 -6.28 7.22 2.43
C LYS A 53 -7.00 7.85 1.23
N LEU A 54 -7.15 7.08 0.16
CA LEU A 54 -7.97 7.34 -1.04
C LEU A 54 -8.37 8.82 -1.22
N SER A 55 -7.44 9.64 -1.72
CA SER A 55 -7.84 10.82 -2.53
C SER A 55 -8.29 10.30 -3.90
N SER A 56 -9.33 9.47 -3.90
CA SER A 56 -10.09 9.16 -5.11
C SER A 56 -11.55 9.48 -4.81
N LYS A 57 -11.78 10.71 -4.33
CA LYS A 57 -12.99 11.40 -4.74
C LYS A 57 -12.69 11.87 -6.17
N SER A 58 -12.79 10.96 -7.14
CA SER A 58 -13.15 11.39 -8.49
C SER A 58 -14.60 11.81 -8.37
N GLU A 59 -14.79 13.03 -7.87
CA GLU A 59 -16.03 13.79 -7.92
C GLU A 59 -16.14 14.27 -9.37
N VAL A 60 -16.51 13.35 -10.26
CA VAL A 60 -16.89 13.66 -11.63
C VAL A 60 -18.23 12.96 -11.87
N GLU A 61 -19.22 13.41 -11.10
CA GLU A 61 -20.66 13.15 -11.18
C GLU A 61 -21.20 13.81 -9.90
N GLN A 62 -22.01 14.87 -9.87
CA GLN A 62 -22.86 15.54 -10.84
C GLN A 62 -22.98 17.00 -10.36
N GLU A 63 -22.31 17.95 -11.00
CA GLU A 63 -22.82 19.33 -11.03
C GLU A 63 -23.75 19.41 -12.25
N GLU A 64 -24.89 18.71 -12.15
CA GLU A 64 -26.04 19.02 -12.98
C GLU A 64 -26.60 20.31 -12.40
N TYR A 65 -26.21 21.40 -13.06
CA TYR A 65 -26.56 22.77 -12.72
C TYR A 65 -28.03 22.86 -12.34
N LEU A 66 -28.22 23.23 -11.07
CA LEU A 66 -29.44 23.77 -10.53
C LEU A 66 -29.98 24.85 -11.47
N GLU A 67 -31.28 24.74 -11.75
CA GLU A 67 -32.22 25.79 -12.12
C GLU A 67 -31.63 27.21 -12.10
N GLU A 68 -31.40 27.77 -13.29
CA GLU A 68 -31.41 29.22 -13.48
C GLU A 68 -32.71 29.60 -14.22
N GLU A 69 -33.36 30.64 -13.69
CA GLU A 69 -34.71 31.17 -13.91
C GLU A 69 -35.19 31.32 -15.38
#